data_AF-A0A3L7B316-F1
#
_entry.id   AF-A0A3L7B316-F1
#
_cell.length_a   1.000
_cell.length_b   1.000
_cell.length_c   1.000
_cell.angle_alpha   90.00
_cell.angle_beta   90.00
_cell.angle_gamma   90.00
#
_symmetry.space_group_name_H-M   'P 1'
#
loop_
_entity.id
_entity.type
_entity.pdbx_description
1 polymer ?
#
loop_
_entity_poly.entity_id
_entity_poly.type
_entity_poly.pdbx_seq_one_letter_code
_entity_poly.pdbx_strand_id
1 'polypeptide(L)'
;MQSRRRDGRWVPLNGGAEGGLGYRDYRGRMSTVETLAFIPVGWGVDWGSVPDWFGGLGTVGTLLFGVLSLRRELRARRREDRAALARQARLVSSTTRTEGKGVLRVRVANDSDGPVFDLAATPVVHTGDPGPGGRRVPVATVTGPVDRLDGGAAAELFINVDRSVDLSGYASATVQLCFTDQQGNRWRREGTGQPQPDLGDEAVPARRSWLRRRPSRPR
;
A
#
# COMPACT_ATOMS: atom_id res chain seq x y z
N MET A 1 29.61 -10.48 -21.38
CA MET A 1 29.18 -10.81 -22.76
C MET A 1 27.74 -11.30 -22.69
N GLN A 2 26.76 -10.54 -23.20
CA GLN A 2 25.33 -10.84 -23.08
C GLN A 2 24.74 -11.05 -24.47
N SER A 3 23.96 -12.11 -24.65
CA SER A 3 23.24 -12.44 -25.89
C SER A 3 21.73 -12.41 -25.61
N ARG A 4 20.98 -11.70 -26.45
CA ARG A 4 19.56 -11.40 -26.31
C ARG A 4 18.76 -12.28 -27.28
N ARG A 5 17.86 -13.14 -26.78
CA ARG A 5 16.87 -13.85 -27.63
C ARG A 5 15.60 -13.00 -27.86
N ARG A 6 14.87 -13.31 -28.92
CA ARG A 6 13.80 -12.50 -29.57
C ARG A 6 12.50 -12.40 -28.78
N ASP A 7 12.41 -13.01 -27.61
CA ASP A 7 11.16 -13.36 -26.94
C ASP A 7 10.93 -12.54 -25.66
N GLY A 8 11.81 -11.58 -25.36
CA GLY A 8 11.65 -10.62 -24.25
C GLY A 8 11.75 -11.19 -22.83
N ARG A 9 11.91 -12.51 -22.67
CA ARG A 9 12.03 -13.16 -21.35
C ARG A 9 13.47 -13.23 -20.89
N TRP A 10 13.75 -12.60 -19.75
CA TRP A 10 15.00 -12.76 -19.02
C TRP A 10 15.00 -14.12 -18.32
N VAL A 11 15.90 -15.01 -18.75
CA VAL A 11 16.19 -16.24 -18.02
C VAL A 11 17.38 -15.93 -17.10
N PRO A 12 17.25 -16.11 -15.77
CA PRO A 12 18.40 -16.01 -14.88
C PRO A 12 19.38 -17.13 -15.26
N LEU A 13 20.64 -16.75 -15.49
CA LEU A 13 21.75 -17.69 -15.47
C LEU A 13 21.85 -18.24 -14.05
N ASN A 14 21.21 -19.38 -13.80
CA ASN A 14 21.49 -20.22 -12.63
C ASN A 14 22.92 -20.74 -12.80
N GLY A 15 23.87 -19.89 -12.39
CA GLY A 15 25.24 -20.28 -12.12
C GLY A 15 25.22 -21.24 -10.95
N GLY A 16 25.35 -22.52 -11.25
CA GLY A 16 25.80 -23.50 -10.27
C GLY A 16 27.14 -23.03 -9.70
N ALA A 17 27.19 -22.95 -8.38
CA ALA A 17 28.41 -23.04 -7.62
C ALA A 17 28.14 -24.09 -6.54
N GLU A 18 28.49 -25.31 -6.91
CA GLU A 18 28.76 -26.39 -5.97
C GLU A 18 29.79 -25.88 -4.95
N GLY A 19 29.33 -25.72 -3.70
CA GLY A 19 30.16 -25.38 -2.55
C GLY A 19 30.20 -26.57 -1.60
N GLY A 20 30.82 -27.67 -2.05
CA GLY A 20 31.15 -28.80 -1.19
C GLY A 20 32.32 -28.47 -0.28
N LEU A 21 32.06 -28.27 1.02
CA LEU A 21 33.00 -28.30 2.13
C LEU A 21 32.14 -28.58 3.38
N GLY A 22 32.28 -29.64 4.17
CA GLY A 22 33.26 -30.70 4.27
C GLY A 22 32.79 -31.51 5.48
N TYR A 23 32.18 -32.67 5.23
CA TYR A 23 31.78 -33.58 6.30
C TYR A 23 33.06 -34.20 6.86
N ARG A 24 33.58 -33.63 7.95
CA ARG A 24 34.70 -34.24 8.69
C ARG A 24 34.19 -35.52 9.34
N ASP A 25 34.51 -36.63 8.70
CA ASP A 25 34.50 -37.96 9.28
C ASP A 25 35.48 -38.01 10.46
N TYR A 26 34.96 -37.81 11.67
CA TYR A 26 35.68 -38.09 12.91
C TYR A 26 35.51 -39.58 13.25
N ARG A 27 36.13 -40.45 12.45
CA ARG A 27 36.45 -41.83 12.85
C ARG A 27 37.63 -41.85 13.82
N GLY A 28 37.42 -41.26 14.98
CA GLY A 28 38.25 -41.50 16.16
C GLY A 28 37.80 -42.79 16.81
N ARG A 29 38.60 -43.85 16.69
CA ARG A 29 38.48 -45.06 17.51
C ARG A 29 38.57 -44.66 18.99
N MET A 30 37.44 -44.51 19.65
CA MET A 30 37.40 -44.58 21.11
C MET A 30 37.35 -46.04 21.51
N SER A 31 38.55 -46.53 21.80
CA SER A 31 38.88 -47.51 22.82
C SER A 31 37.71 -47.83 23.76
N THR A 32 37.17 -49.04 23.60
CA THR A 32 36.40 -49.74 24.62
C THR A 32 37.33 -50.10 25.77
N VAL A 33 37.56 -49.17 26.69
CA VAL A 33 38.11 -49.46 28.01
C VAL A 33 37.09 -48.94 29.02
N GLU A 34 36.25 -49.87 29.44
CA GLU A 34 35.70 -50.03 30.79
C GLU A 34 35.94 -48.82 31.72
N THR A 35 35.19 -47.75 31.49
CA THR A 35 34.98 -46.74 32.52
C THR A 35 33.69 -47.13 33.22
N LEU A 36 33.85 -47.85 34.35
CA LEU A 36 32.77 -48.17 35.26
C LEU A 36 32.00 -46.89 35.58
N ALA A 37 30.77 -46.84 35.08
CA ALA A 37 29.82 -45.77 35.28
C ALA A 37 29.48 -45.67 36.77
N PHE A 38 30.22 -44.82 37.48
CA PHE A 38 29.73 -44.20 38.69
C PHE A 38 28.64 -43.22 38.24
N ILE A 39 27.40 -43.70 38.11
CA ILE A 39 26.24 -42.81 38.04
C ILE A 39 26.08 -42.30 39.47
N PRO A 40 26.42 -41.04 39.81
CA PRO A 40 26.09 -40.54 41.13
C PRO A 40 24.58 -40.60 41.26
N VAL A 41 24.08 -41.49 42.13
CA VAL A 41 22.67 -41.72 42.47
C VAL A 41 22.12 -40.56 43.31
N GLY A 42 22.53 -39.35 42.97
CA GLY A 42 22.30 -38.11 43.71
C GLY A 42 22.14 -36.91 42.78
N TRP A 43 21.66 -37.12 41.54
CA TRP A 43 21.03 -36.03 40.80
C TRP A 43 19.65 -35.80 41.40
N GLY A 44 19.63 -35.36 42.66
CA GLY A 44 18.47 -34.69 43.22
C GLY A 44 18.29 -33.44 42.36
N VAL A 45 17.46 -33.56 41.32
CA VAL A 45 17.02 -32.39 40.58
C VAL A 45 16.29 -31.55 41.61
N ASP A 46 16.97 -30.51 42.10
CA ASP A 46 16.36 -29.50 42.93
C ASP A 46 15.40 -28.76 42.03
N TRP A 47 14.16 -29.24 42.01
CA TRP A 47 13.09 -28.62 41.25
C TRP A 47 12.75 -27.25 41.82
N GLY A 48 13.44 -26.73 42.84
CA GLY A 48 13.09 -25.48 43.50
C GLY A 48 11.82 -25.63 44.31
N SER A 49 11.57 -24.68 45.21
CA SER A 49 10.34 -24.68 45.99
C SER A 49 9.16 -24.37 45.06
N VAL A 50 8.03 -25.08 45.21
CA VAL A 50 6.79 -24.79 44.45
C VAL A 50 6.44 -23.28 44.42
N PRO A 51 6.59 -22.52 45.51
CA PRO A 51 6.43 -21.06 45.50
C PRO A 51 7.31 -20.29 44.48
N ASP A 52 8.55 -20.73 44.22
CA ASP A 52 9.47 -20.04 43.31
C ASP A 52 9.00 -20.10 41.85
N TRP A 53 8.36 -21.20 41.45
CA TRP A 53 7.74 -21.34 40.12
C TRP A 53 6.59 -20.35 39.93
N PHE A 54 5.76 -20.18 40.95
CA PHE A 54 4.65 -19.23 40.90
C PHE A 54 5.14 -17.79 40.86
N GLY A 55 6.21 -17.46 41.59
CA GLY A 55 6.86 -16.14 41.53
C GLY A 55 7.41 -15.82 40.12
N GLY A 56 8.08 -16.79 39.49
CA GLY A 56 8.58 -16.66 38.12
C GLY A 56 7.46 -16.54 37.08
N LEU A 57 6.40 -17.33 37.20
CA LEU A 57 5.27 -17.27 36.28
C LEU A 57 4.47 -15.97 36.42
N GLY A 58 4.31 -15.44 37.63
CA GLY A 58 3.61 -14.18 37.87
C GLY A 58 4.30 -12.97 37.25
N THR A 59 5.63 -12.89 37.35
CA THR A 59 6.41 -11.80 36.74
C THR A 59 6.38 -11.86 35.21
N VAL A 60 6.51 -13.05 34.62
CA VAL A 60 6.36 -13.22 33.15
C VAL A 60 4.94 -12.88 32.70
N GLY A 61 3.92 -13.29 33.45
CA GLY A 61 2.52 -13.02 33.15
C GLY A 61 2.18 -11.52 33.16
N THR A 62 2.64 -10.79 34.18
CA THR A 62 2.42 -9.34 34.28
C THR A 62 3.12 -8.57 33.16
N LEU A 63 4.35 -8.96 32.80
CA LEU A 63 5.07 -8.37 31.66
C LEU A 63 4.34 -8.62 30.34
N LEU A 64 3.91 -9.86 30.09
CA LEU A 64 3.17 -10.21 28.87
C LEU A 64 1.85 -9.44 28.78
N PHE A 65 1.11 -9.34 29.89
CA PHE A 65 -0.12 -8.55 29.96
C PHE A 65 0.15 -7.08 29.63
N GLY A 66 1.19 -6.48 30.21
CA GLY A 66 1.60 -5.10 29.92
C GLY A 66 1.88 -4.88 28.43
N VAL A 67 2.64 -5.78 27.80
CA VAL A 67 2.97 -5.70 26.36
C VAL A 67 1.72 -5.85 25.49
N LEU A 68 0.83 -6.80 25.81
CA LEU A 68 -0.41 -7.01 25.06
C LEU A 68 -1.37 -5.83 25.19
N SER A 69 -1.48 -5.25 26.39
CA SER A 69 -2.30 -4.05 26.64
C SER A 69 -1.80 -2.86 25.82
N LEU A 70 -0.50 -2.58 25.85
CA LEU A 70 0.11 -1.51 25.07
C LEU A 70 -0.07 -1.73 23.56
N ARG A 71 0.12 -2.96 23.08
CA ARG A 71 -0.11 -3.29 21.66
C ARG A 71 -1.56 -3.07 21.25
N ARG A 72 -2.52 -3.38 22.13
CA ARG A 72 -3.95 -3.17 21.88
C ARG A 72 -4.27 -1.68 21.81
N GLU A 73 -3.73 -0.88 22.72
CA GLU A 73 -3.92 0.57 22.75
C GLU A 73 -3.33 1.26 21.51
N LEU A 74 -2.10 0.91 21.13
CA LEU A 74 -1.47 1.43 19.91
C LEU A 74 -2.28 1.07 18.65
N ARG A 75 -2.90 -0.10 18.61
CA ARG A 75 -3.79 -0.49 17.50
C ARG A 75 -5.10 0.29 17.52
N ALA A 76 -5.66 0.60 18.69
CA ALA A 76 -6.87 1.39 18.82
C ALA A 76 -6.64 2.82 18.33
N ARG A 77 -5.57 3.48 18.83
CA ARG A 77 -5.19 4.84 18.40
C ARG A 77 -4.99 4.93 16.89
N ARG A 78 -4.27 3.97 16.30
CA ARG A 78 -4.08 3.91 14.83
C ARG A 78 -5.39 3.75 14.05
N ARG A 79 -6.40 3.09 14.61
CA ARG A 79 -7.72 2.96 13.96
C ARG A 79 -8.50 4.26 14.05
N GLU A 80 -8.45 4.93 15.19
CA GLU A 80 -9.08 6.24 15.40
C GLU A 80 -8.44 7.30 14.50
N ASP A 81 -7.12 7.34 14.43
CA ASP A 81 -6.38 8.22 13.54
C ASP A 81 -6.81 7.97 12.09
N ARG A 82 -6.74 6.72 11.60
CA ARG A 82 -7.18 6.37 10.24
C ARG A 82 -8.63 6.73 9.97
N ALA A 83 -9.52 6.57 10.96
CA ALA A 83 -10.92 6.95 10.83
C ALA A 83 -11.08 8.47 10.73
N ALA A 84 -10.32 9.24 11.51
CA ALA A 84 -10.28 10.69 11.43
C ALA A 84 -9.77 11.17 10.07
N LEU A 85 -8.71 10.56 9.55
CA LEU A 85 -8.15 10.87 8.24
C LEU A 85 -9.12 10.52 7.11
N ALA A 86 -9.77 9.36 7.20
CA ALA A 86 -10.79 8.96 6.24
C ALA A 86 -12.00 9.91 6.25
N ARG A 87 -12.34 10.55 7.38
CA ARG A 87 -13.40 11.56 7.43
C ARG A 87 -13.06 12.79 6.58
N GLN A 88 -11.82 13.26 6.62
CA GLN A 88 -11.40 14.38 5.77
C GLN A 88 -11.48 14.01 4.29
N ALA A 89 -10.97 12.84 3.92
CA ALA A 89 -11.01 12.37 2.52
C ALA A 89 -12.44 12.17 1.97
N ARG A 90 -13.43 11.90 2.83
CA ARG A 90 -14.84 11.77 2.42
C ARG A 90 -15.45 13.07 1.90
N LEU A 91 -14.92 14.21 2.34
CA LEU A 91 -15.38 15.54 1.95
C LEU A 91 -14.90 15.95 0.55
N VAL A 92 -13.98 15.19 -0.06
CA VAL A 92 -13.59 15.39 -1.44
C VAL A 92 -14.55 14.63 -2.35
N SER A 93 -15.44 15.34 -3.03
CA SER A 93 -16.47 14.76 -3.88
C SER A 93 -16.25 15.10 -5.35
N SER A 94 -16.73 14.22 -6.25
CA SER A 94 -16.77 14.49 -7.68
C SER A 94 -18.15 14.27 -8.25
N THR A 95 -18.57 15.17 -9.13
CA THR A 95 -19.74 14.98 -9.99
C THR A 95 -19.29 14.98 -11.44
N THR A 96 -19.74 14.00 -12.21
CA THR A 96 -19.41 13.87 -13.63
C THR A 96 -20.64 14.23 -14.47
N ARG A 97 -20.41 14.96 -15.57
CA ARG A 97 -21.41 15.27 -16.58
C ARG A 97 -20.79 15.10 -17.96
N THR A 98 -21.45 14.32 -18.81
CA THR A 98 -21.04 14.18 -20.21
C THR A 98 -21.52 15.41 -20.98
N GLU A 99 -20.59 16.10 -21.66
CA GLU A 99 -20.89 17.20 -22.58
C GLU A 99 -20.52 16.77 -24.01
N GLY A 100 -21.53 16.57 -24.86
CA GLY A 100 -21.34 16.13 -26.25
C GLY A 100 -20.86 14.68 -26.39
N LYS A 101 -20.15 14.38 -27.49
CA LYS A 101 -19.75 13.01 -27.89
C LYS A 101 -18.37 12.55 -27.38
N GLY A 102 -17.73 13.29 -26.48
CA GLY A 102 -16.35 12.93 -26.08
C GLY A 102 -15.71 13.82 -25.02
N VAL A 103 -16.45 14.71 -24.37
CA VAL A 103 -15.93 15.52 -23.26
C VAL A 103 -16.66 15.13 -21.99
N LEU A 104 -15.92 14.67 -20.99
CA LEU A 104 -16.42 14.42 -19.65
C LEU A 104 -16.02 15.61 -18.76
N ARG A 105 -17.02 16.39 -18.35
CA ARG A 105 -16.83 17.47 -17.38
C ARG A 105 -16.91 16.89 -15.98
N VAL A 106 -15.82 16.97 -15.25
CA VAL A 106 -15.70 16.49 -13.87
C VAL A 106 -15.56 17.68 -12.97
N ARG A 107 -16.57 17.95 -12.15
CA ARG A 107 -16.47 18.95 -11.09
C ARG A 107 -16.01 18.23 -9.83
N VAL A 108 -14.89 18.68 -9.27
CA VAL A 108 -14.36 18.19 -8.00
C VAL A 108 -14.55 19.29 -6.95
N ALA A 109 -15.14 18.96 -5.82
CA ALA A 109 -15.29 19.84 -4.67
C ALA A 109 -14.51 19.28 -3.49
N ASN A 110 -13.78 20.14 -2.80
CA ASN A 110 -13.10 19.81 -1.55
C ASN A 110 -13.83 20.51 -0.41
N ASP A 111 -14.80 19.83 0.19
CA ASP A 111 -15.58 20.38 1.31
C ASP A 111 -14.84 20.25 2.66
N SER A 112 -13.54 19.92 2.65
CA SER A 112 -12.73 19.88 3.87
C SER A 112 -12.10 21.24 4.19
N ASP A 113 -11.66 21.42 5.43
CA ASP A 113 -10.99 22.64 5.87
C ASP A 113 -9.54 22.78 5.33
N GLY A 114 -8.97 21.69 4.83
CA GLY A 114 -7.57 21.60 4.40
C GLY A 114 -7.40 21.53 2.89
N PRO A 115 -6.26 21.97 2.33
CA PRO A 115 -5.97 21.80 0.92
C PRO A 115 -5.74 20.33 0.57
N VAL A 116 -6.06 19.96 -0.67
CA VAL A 116 -5.63 18.70 -1.31
C VAL A 116 -4.69 18.99 -2.47
N PHE A 117 -3.79 18.07 -2.74
CA PHE A 117 -2.70 18.20 -3.71
C PHE A 117 -2.73 17.05 -4.71
N ASP A 118 -2.00 17.21 -5.82
CA ASP A 118 -1.79 16.18 -6.84
C ASP A 118 -3.11 15.55 -7.33
N LEU A 119 -4.17 16.35 -7.44
CA LEU A 119 -5.49 15.85 -7.81
C LEU A 119 -5.48 15.39 -9.27
N ALA A 120 -5.72 14.09 -9.46
CA ALA A 120 -5.84 13.44 -10.75
C ALA A 120 -7.22 12.80 -10.88
N ALA A 121 -7.86 12.99 -12.03
CA ALA A 121 -9.12 12.37 -12.39
C ALA A 121 -8.90 11.42 -13.57
N THR A 122 -9.06 10.13 -13.32
CA THR A 122 -8.98 9.09 -14.36
C THR A 122 -10.40 8.64 -14.70
N PRO A 123 -10.90 8.88 -15.92
CA PRO A 123 -12.22 8.41 -16.33
C PRO A 123 -12.26 6.87 -16.34
N VAL A 124 -13.34 6.30 -15.81
CA VAL A 124 -13.62 4.87 -15.84
C VAL A 124 -14.95 4.69 -16.57
N VAL A 125 -14.87 4.11 -17.78
CA VAL A 125 -16.05 3.78 -18.57
C VAL A 125 -16.40 2.32 -18.33
N HIS A 126 -17.64 2.08 -17.91
CA HIS A 126 -18.19 0.74 -17.73
C HIS A 126 -18.95 0.36 -19.00
N THR A 127 -18.49 -0.68 -19.69
CA THR A 127 -19.21 -1.21 -20.86
C THR A 127 -20.17 -2.33 -20.42
N GLY A 128 -21.46 -2.18 -20.71
CA GLY A 128 -22.53 -3.12 -20.37
C GLY A 128 -23.42 -2.65 -19.22
N ASP A 129 -24.26 -3.55 -18.70
CA ASP A 129 -25.12 -3.25 -17.56
C ASP A 129 -24.27 -2.94 -16.31
N PRO A 130 -24.70 -1.97 -15.48
CA PRO A 130 -24.02 -1.64 -14.23
C PRO A 130 -24.00 -2.86 -13.30
N GLY A 131 -22.86 -3.55 -13.24
CA GLY A 131 -22.69 -4.77 -12.47
C GLY A 131 -21.26 -5.30 -12.51
N PRO A 132 -20.95 -6.36 -11.74
CA PRO A 132 -19.60 -6.94 -11.64
C PRO A 132 -19.08 -7.53 -12.95
N GLY A 133 -19.95 -7.75 -13.95
CA GLY A 133 -19.58 -8.19 -15.30
C GLY A 133 -19.19 -7.06 -16.25
N GLY A 134 -19.36 -5.79 -15.86
CA GLY A 134 -19.02 -4.65 -16.70
C GLY A 134 -17.52 -4.57 -16.94
N ARG A 135 -17.09 -4.62 -18.21
CA ARG A 135 -15.69 -4.44 -18.57
C ARG A 135 -15.30 -2.97 -18.37
N ARG A 136 -14.25 -2.74 -17.57
CA ARG A 136 -13.64 -1.42 -17.39
C ARG A 136 -12.71 -1.15 -18.56
N VAL A 137 -12.97 -0.07 -19.29
CA VAL A 137 -12.06 0.40 -20.35
C VAL A 137 -11.37 1.65 -19.81
N PRO A 138 -10.06 1.57 -19.48
CA PRO A 138 -9.32 2.76 -19.09
C PRO A 138 -9.22 3.68 -20.30
N VAL A 139 -9.61 4.94 -20.16
CA VAL A 139 -9.44 5.95 -21.21
C VAL A 139 -8.13 6.67 -20.96
N ALA A 140 -7.23 6.63 -21.93
CA ALA A 140 -5.81 6.98 -21.79
C ALA A 140 -5.51 8.49 -21.69
N THR A 141 -6.49 9.33 -21.34
CA THR A 141 -6.31 10.78 -21.39
C THR A 141 -6.63 11.41 -20.05
N VAL A 142 -5.57 11.74 -19.31
CA VAL A 142 -5.62 12.48 -18.05
C VAL A 142 -5.59 13.97 -18.37
N THR A 143 -6.63 14.70 -17.99
CA THR A 143 -6.57 16.17 -18.00
C THR A 143 -5.71 16.64 -16.85
N GLY A 144 -4.90 17.67 -17.12
CA GLY A 144 -3.77 18.09 -16.30
C GLY A 144 -4.08 18.10 -14.79
N PRO A 145 -3.13 17.62 -13.97
CA PRO A 145 -3.33 17.55 -12.53
C PRO A 145 -3.67 18.92 -11.99
N VAL A 146 -4.64 18.98 -11.09
CA VAL A 146 -4.81 20.16 -10.24
C VAL A 146 -3.81 20.00 -9.12
N ASP A 147 -2.70 20.74 -9.22
CA ASP A 147 -1.60 20.66 -8.26
C ASP A 147 -2.07 20.93 -6.82
N ARG A 148 -3.08 21.80 -6.66
CA ARG A 148 -3.66 22.18 -5.38
C ARG A 148 -5.12 22.61 -5.52
N LEU A 149 -5.97 22.10 -4.63
CA LEU A 149 -7.35 22.54 -4.44
C LEU A 149 -7.57 22.87 -2.97
N ASP A 150 -7.78 24.15 -2.66
CA ASP A 150 -7.97 24.62 -1.29
C ASP A 150 -9.27 24.06 -0.66
N GLY A 151 -9.35 24.14 0.67
CA GLY A 151 -10.55 23.77 1.42
C GLY A 151 -11.73 24.71 1.10
N GLY A 152 -12.92 24.14 0.97
CA GLY A 152 -14.14 24.83 0.53
C GLY A 152 -14.15 25.25 -0.95
N ALA A 153 -13.12 24.90 -1.72
CA ALA A 153 -13.01 25.24 -3.14
C ALA A 153 -13.53 24.11 -4.05
N ALA A 154 -13.85 24.48 -5.28
CA ALA A 154 -14.19 23.54 -6.34
C ALA A 154 -13.40 23.84 -7.61
N ALA A 155 -13.05 22.79 -8.35
CA ALA A 155 -12.40 22.86 -9.65
C ALA A 155 -13.18 22.06 -10.69
N GLU A 156 -13.08 22.49 -11.95
CA GLU A 156 -13.64 21.78 -13.09
C GLU A 156 -12.51 21.22 -13.96
N LEU A 157 -12.59 19.94 -14.25
CA LEU A 157 -11.67 19.20 -15.10
C LEU A 157 -12.43 18.78 -16.35
N PHE A 158 -11.82 18.98 -17.52
CA PHE A 158 -12.40 18.64 -18.81
C PHE A 158 -11.63 17.48 -19.42
N ILE A 159 -12.18 16.28 -19.35
CA ILE A 159 -11.53 15.05 -19.81
C ILE A 159 -11.97 14.72 -21.23
N ASN A 160 -11.03 14.84 -22.17
CA ASN A 160 -11.25 14.42 -23.54
C ASN A 160 -11.15 12.90 -23.60
N VAL A 161 -12.28 12.25 -23.86
CA VAL A 161 -12.34 10.82 -24.10
C VAL A 161 -12.11 10.56 -25.58
N ASP A 162 -11.32 9.53 -25.90
CA ASP A 162 -11.07 9.12 -27.28
C ASP A 162 -12.39 8.91 -28.03
N ARG A 163 -12.49 9.44 -29.26
CA ARG A 163 -13.71 9.35 -30.09
C ARG A 163 -14.12 7.91 -30.42
N SER A 164 -13.22 6.95 -30.27
CA SER A 164 -13.53 5.52 -30.39
C SER A 164 -14.43 5.00 -29.25
N VAL A 165 -14.53 5.73 -28.14
CA VAL A 165 -15.40 5.41 -27.01
C VAL A 165 -16.66 6.28 -27.09
N ASP A 166 -17.76 5.70 -27.58
CA ASP A 166 -19.05 6.38 -27.63
C ASP A 166 -19.64 6.55 -26.22
N LEU A 167 -19.45 7.72 -25.63
CA LEU A 167 -20.01 8.06 -24.32
C LEU A 167 -21.55 8.11 -24.30
N SER A 168 -22.22 8.27 -25.45
CA SER A 168 -23.67 8.40 -25.52
C SER A 168 -24.40 7.07 -25.31
N GLY A 169 -23.74 5.95 -25.57
CA GLY A 169 -24.26 4.61 -25.33
C GLY A 169 -24.07 4.07 -23.91
N TYR A 170 -23.28 4.75 -23.06
CA TYR A 170 -23.02 4.31 -21.70
C TYR A 170 -23.97 4.97 -20.71
N ALA A 171 -24.60 4.14 -19.87
CA ALA A 171 -25.52 4.59 -18.82
C ALA A 171 -24.84 5.48 -17.76
N SER A 172 -23.53 5.33 -17.55
CA SER A 172 -22.75 6.19 -16.65
C SER A 172 -21.24 6.13 -16.94
N ALA A 173 -20.61 7.30 -16.98
CA ALA A 173 -19.15 7.43 -16.93
C ALA A 173 -18.77 7.86 -15.50
N THR A 174 -18.00 7.03 -14.81
CA THR A 174 -17.49 7.34 -13.49
C THR A 174 -16.06 7.88 -13.61
N VAL A 175 -15.55 8.47 -12.52
CA VAL A 175 -14.17 8.93 -12.44
C VAL A 175 -13.55 8.32 -11.20
N GLN A 176 -12.34 7.82 -11.37
CA GLN A 176 -11.45 7.51 -10.28
C GLN A 176 -10.63 8.77 -9.97
N LEU A 177 -10.89 9.36 -8.82
CA LEU A 177 -10.09 10.44 -8.27
C LEU A 177 -8.92 9.87 -7.47
N CYS A 178 -7.73 10.39 -7.71
CA CYS A 178 -6.56 10.21 -6.86
C CYS A 178 -6.10 11.59 -6.37
N PHE A 179 -5.77 11.73 -5.08
CA PHE A 179 -5.29 12.98 -4.51
C PHE A 179 -4.46 12.74 -3.25
N THR A 180 -3.66 13.73 -2.87
CA THR A 180 -2.87 13.75 -1.64
C THR A 180 -3.51 14.75 -0.66
N ASP A 181 -3.79 14.36 0.57
CA ASP A 181 -4.31 15.29 1.59
C ASP A 181 -3.22 16.20 2.18
N GLN A 182 -3.61 17.15 3.03
CA GLN A 182 -2.69 18.07 3.70
C GLN A 182 -1.64 17.40 4.61
N GLN A 183 -1.83 16.13 4.96
CA GLN A 183 -0.90 15.35 5.79
C GLN A 183 0.01 14.45 4.94
N GLY A 184 -0.15 14.48 3.61
CA GLY A 184 0.64 13.67 2.69
C GLY A 184 0.09 12.26 2.45
N ASN A 185 -1.12 11.93 2.95
CA ASN A 185 -1.72 10.62 2.65
C ASN A 185 -2.34 10.63 1.26
N ARG A 186 -2.12 9.56 0.51
CA ARG A 186 -2.70 9.37 -0.82
C ARG A 186 -4.02 8.63 -0.72
N TRP A 187 -5.02 9.16 -1.40
CA TRP A 187 -6.37 8.65 -1.42
C TRP A 187 -6.82 8.39 -2.83
N ARG A 188 -7.62 7.34 -2.98
CA ARG A 188 -8.27 6.94 -4.24
C ARG A 188 -9.76 6.82 -3.99
N ARG A 189 -10.59 7.41 -4.85
CA ARG A 189 -12.05 7.35 -4.77
C ARG A 189 -12.64 7.06 -6.14
N GLU A 190 -13.49 6.04 -6.24
CA GLU A 190 -14.20 5.70 -7.49
C GLU A 190 -15.66 6.19 -7.39
N GLY A 191 -16.00 7.18 -8.23
CA GLY A 191 -17.34 7.79 -8.24
C GLY A 191 -17.76 8.33 -6.86
N THR A 192 -18.93 7.92 -6.39
CA THR A 192 -19.46 8.30 -5.07
C THR A 192 -19.00 7.40 -3.93
N GLY A 193 -18.19 6.37 -4.22
CA GLY A 193 -17.72 5.38 -3.25
C GLY A 193 -16.90 5.97 -2.11
N GLN A 194 -16.59 5.14 -1.10
CA GLN A 194 -15.73 5.55 0.00
C GLN A 194 -14.28 5.75 -0.48
N PRO A 195 -13.58 6.80 -0.02
CA PRO A 195 -12.17 6.95 -0.30
C PRO A 195 -11.39 5.79 0.34
N GLN A 196 -10.42 5.27 -0.40
CA GLN A 196 -9.54 4.18 0.01
C GLN A 196 -8.10 4.69 0.01
N PRO A 197 -7.24 4.23 0.95
CA PRO A 197 -5.81 4.53 0.89
C PRO A 197 -5.23 4.02 -0.43
N ASP A 198 -4.53 4.89 -1.15
CA ASP A 198 -3.80 4.51 -2.35
C ASP A 198 -2.43 3.94 -1.95
N LEU A 199 -2.33 2.62 -1.91
CA LEU A 199 -1.10 1.92 -1.52
C LEU A 199 0.01 2.00 -2.59
N GLY A 200 -0.28 2.59 -3.76
CA GLY A 200 0.73 2.83 -4.78
C GLY A 200 1.15 1.59 -5.55
N ASP A 201 0.28 0.59 -5.68
CA ASP A 201 0.57 -0.64 -6.45
C ASP A 201 0.90 -0.36 -7.93
N GLU A 202 0.49 0.80 -8.43
CA GLU A 202 0.98 1.33 -9.68
C GLU A 202 1.98 2.43 -9.37
N ALA A 203 3.24 2.19 -9.71
CA ALA A 203 4.20 3.26 -9.89
C ALA A 203 3.69 4.12 -11.05
N VAL A 204 2.74 5.03 -10.77
CA VAL A 204 2.52 6.20 -11.60
C VAL A 204 3.92 6.77 -11.73
N PRO A 205 4.54 6.70 -12.93
CA PRO A 205 5.92 7.10 -13.09
C PRO A 205 5.94 8.51 -12.56
N ALA A 206 6.62 8.70 -11.42
CA ALA A 206 6.59 9.96 -10.70
C ALA A 206 6.92 10.98 -11.77
N ARG A 207 5.91 11.73 -12.22
CA ARG A 207 6.09 12.79 -13.20
C ARG A 207 6.78 13.80 -12.34
N ARG A 208 8.09 13.61 -12.23
CA ARG A 208 9.00 14.42 -11.49
C ARG A 208 8.66 15.81 -11.96
N SER A 209 7.98 16.55 -11.10
CA SER A 209 7.77 17.98 -11.22
C SER A 209 9.14 18.64 -11.02
N TRP A 210 10.10 18.32 -11.90
CA TRP A 210 11.38 18.99 -12.08
C TRP A 210 11.20 20.28 -12.88
N LEU A 211 10.00 20.85 -12.92
CA LEU A 211 9.87 22.31 -13.00
C LEU A 211 10.45 22.85 -11.68
N ARG A 212 11.78 22.83 -11.48
CA ARG A 212 12.65 23.96 -11.86
C ARG A 212 11.81 25.23 -11.75
N ARG A 213 11.58 25.67 -10.51
CA ARG A 213 11.56 27.10 -10.21
C ARG A 213 12.74 27.70 -10.96
N ARG A 214 12.51 28.31 -12.13
CA ARG A 214 13.48 29.24 -12.69
C ARG A 214 13.58 30.33 -11.63
N PRO A 215 14.75 30.55 -10.98
CA PRO A 215 14.90 31.73 -10.16
C PRO A 215 14.62 32.93 -11.06
N SER A 216 13.63 33.72 -10.71
CA SER A 216 13.39 35.03 -11.30
C SER A 216 14.68 35.82 -11.14
N ARG A 217 15.33 36.16 -12.26
CA ARG A 217 16.45 37.11 -12.24
C ARG A 217 15.91 38.44 -11.72
N PRO A 218 16.46 39.02 -10.65
CA PRO A 218 16.17 40.41 -10.32
C PRO A 218 16.66 41.31 -11.48
N ARG A 219 15.87 42.34 -11.80
CA ARG A 219 16.21 43.41 -12.74
C ARG A 219 17.08 44.45 -12.06
#